data_AF-A0A9Q3HAH9-F1
#
_entry.id   AF-A0A9Q3HAH9-F1
#
_cell.length_a   1.000
_cell.length_b   1.000
_cell.length_c   1.000
_cell.angle_alpha   90.00
_cell.angle_beta   90.00
_cell.angle_gamma   90.00
#
_symmetry.space_group_name_H-M   'P 1'
#
loop_
_entity.id
_entity.type
_entity.pdbx_description
1 polymer ?
#
loop_
_entity_poly.entity_id
_entity_poly.type
_entity_poly.pdbx_seq_one_letter_code
_entity_poly.pdbx_strand_id
1 'polypeptide(L)'
;MEAVYLLLLAHVKENLKGCQIHNSYMLPPPKSLILHPTATSLVIWIGANHIKVSPIPPRNCIVFCDGEHIEYGLVQEVLLFNDSLGGTRTSILIHVIINCFAKDLKSPRKKFHFLCYMMKVVIGRVSTIKRFICPSKIISNAAYQNLPPNSFGICTNGIALTP
;
A
#
# COMPACT_ATOMS: atom_id res chain seq x y z
N MET A 1 -17.47 -3.12 1.89
CA MET A 1 -17.28 -1.66 1.76
C MET A 1 -16.96 -1.01 3.10
N GLU A 2 -17.71 -1.30 4.16
CA GLU A 2 -17.53 -0.66 5.49
C GLU A 2 -16.10 -0.78 6.07
N ALA A 3 -15.49 -1.97 6.03
CA ALA A 3 -14.12 -2.17 6.54
C ALA A 3 -13.05 -1.37 5.77
N VAL A 4 -13.20 -1.23 4.45
CA VAL A 4 -12.26 -0.44 3.62
C VAL A 4 -12.44 1.05 3.89
N TYR A 5 -13.69 1.49 4.05
CA TYR A 5 -14.00 2.86 4.41
C TYR A 5 -13.40 3.23 5.77
N LEU A 6 -13.54 2.39 6.80
CA LEU A 6 -12.92 2.62 8.11
C LEU A 6 -11.39 2.73 8.05
N LEU A 7 -10.73 1.90 7.23
CA LEU A 7 -9.28 1.99 6.98
C LEU A 7 -8.89 3.30 6.29
N LEU A 8 -9.71 3.76 5.32
CA LEU A 8 -9.49 5.04 4.64
C LEU A 8 -9.63 6.20 5.63
N LEU A 9 -10.63 6.14 6.52
CA LEU A 9 -10.85 7.15 7.55
C LEU A 9 -9.66 7.25 8.52
N ALA A 10 -9.13 6.12 8.97
CA ALA A 10 -7.94 6.10 9.83
C ALA A 10 -6.73 6.74 9.12
N HIS A 11 -6.51 6.38 7.86
CA HIS A 11 -5.44 6.94 7.05
C HIS A 11 -5.56 8.46 6.86
N VAL A 12 -6.77 8.96 6.58
CA VAL A 12 -7.01 10.41 6.44
C VAL A 12 -6.76 11.13 7.77
N LYS A 13 -7.24 10.60 8.90
CA LYS A 13 -6.99 11.22 10.23
C LYS A 13 -5.51 11.37 10.57
N GLU A 14 -4.70 10.37 10.24
CA GLU A 14 -3.25 10.40 10.50
C GLU A 14 -2.52 11.40 9.59
N ASN A 15 -2.95 11.55 8.34
CA ASN A 15 -2.24 12.33 7.32
C ASN A 15 -2.81 13.75 7.12
N LEU A 16 -4.03 14.03 7.55
CA LEU A 16 -4.70 15.33 7.44
C LEU A 16 -5.10 15.85 8.82
N LYS A 17 -4.24 16.72 9.37
CA LYS A 17 -4.47 17.38 10.66
C LYS A 17 -5.78 18.19 10.60
N GLY A 18 -6.67 17.95 11.56
CA GLY A 18 -7.91 18.72 11.74
C GLY A 18 -9.16 18.15 11.05
N CYS A 19 -9.05 17.05 10.30
CA CYS A 19 -10.23 16.40 9.71
C CYS A 19 -11.05 15.63 10.75
N GLN A 20 -12.34 15.94 10.86
CA GLN A 20 -13.32 15.20 11.65
C GLN A 20 -14.28 14.41 10.75
N ILE A 21 -14.77 13.29 11.26
CA ILE A 21 -15.70 12.41 10.54
C ILE A 21 -17.12 12.92 10.80
N HIS A 22 -17.92 13.07 9.73
CA HIS A 22 -19.36 13.21 9.90
C HIS A 22 -19.99 11.82 10.02
N ASN A 23 -19.98 11.26 11.23
CA ASN A 23 -20.89 10.17 11.58
C ASN A 23 -22.23 10.83 11.92
N SER A 24 -23.25 10.47 11.16
CA SER A 24 -24.57 11.07 11.09
C SER A 24 -25.38 10.98 12.39
N TYR A 25 -24.96 11.61 13.50
CA TYR A 25 -25.78 11.87 14.69
C TYR A 25 -25.31 13.09 15.53
N MET A 26 -24.16 13.70 15.21
CA MET A 26 -23.70 14.92 15.89
C MET A 26 -23.26 15.98 14.88
N LEU A 27 -23.65 17.22 15.15
CA LEU A 27 -23.17 18.38 14.41
C LEU A 27 -21.66 18.51 14.64
N PRO A 28 -20.86 18.58 13.56
CA PRO A 28 -19.42 18.81 13.68
C PRO A 28 -19.16 20.13 14.43
N PRO A 29 -18.12 20.21 15.27
CA PRO A 29 -17.75 21.46 15.90
C PRO A 29 -17.47 22.54 14.84
N PRO A 30 -17.82 23.81 15.12
CA PRO A 30 -17.66 24.90 14.15
C PRO A 30 -16.19 25.00 13.71
N LYS A 31 -15.96 25.08 12.38
CA LYS A 31 -14.66 25.07 11.69
C LYS A 31 -13.97 23.70 11.53
N SER A 32 -14.65 22.59 11.81
CA SER A 32 -14.10 21.26 11.51
C SER A 32 -14.09 20.96 10.02
N LEU A 33 -13.02 20.28 9.60
CA LEU A 33 -12.81 19.83 8.24
C LEU A 33 -13.48 18.47 8.05
N ILE A 34 -14.56 18.38 7.27
CA ILE A 34 -15.36 17.16 7.13
C ILE A 34 -14.97 16.38 5.88
N LEU A 35 -14.60 15.10 6.00
CA LEU A 35 -14.41 14.24 4.84
C LEU A 35 -15.77 13.90 4.20
N HIS A 36 -15.89 14.02 2.89
CA HIS A 36 -17.12 13.63 2.21
C HIS A 36 -17.35 12.10 2.34
N PRO A 37 -18.59 11.63 2.57
CA PRO A 37 -18.87 10.22 2.78
C PRO A 37 -18.64 9.32 1.55
N THR A 38 -18.42 9.92 0.37
CA THR A 38 -18.28 9.17 -0.89
C THR A 38 -16.83 9.06 -1.32
N ALA A 39 -16.33 7.82 -1.41
CA ALA A 39 -15.11 7.48 -2.12
C ALA A 39 -15.47 6.67 -3.38
N THR A 40 -14.85 7.00 -4.51
CA THR A 40 -15.05 6.31 -5.79
C THR A 40 -13.83 5.44 -6.09
N SER A 41 -14.04 4.18 -6.44
CA SER A 41 -12.95 3.30 -6.87
C SER A 41 -12.53 3.62 -8.31
N LEU A 42 -11.24 3.84 -8.51
CA LEU A 42 -10.64 4.02 -9.81
C LEU A 42 -10.08 2.69 -10.34
N VAL A 43 -10.27 2.48 -11.64
CA VAL A 43 -9.76 1.32 -12.36
C VAL A 43 -8.26 1.46 -12.63
N ILE A 44 -7.81 2.69 -12.84
CA ILE A 44 -6.41 3.04 -13.09
C ILE A 44 -6.16 4.42 -12.46
N TRP A 45 -4.98 4.59 -11.88
CA TRP A 45 -4.40 5.89 -11.59
C TRP A 45 -3.10 6.08 -12.37
N ILE A 46 -2.88 7.30 -12.87
CA ILE A 46 -1.69 7.69 -13.60
C ILE A 46 -1.08 8.88 -12.87
N GLY A 47 0.11 8.67 -12.32
CA GLY A 47 0.88 9.72 -11.64
C GLY A 47 1.61 10.63 -12.61
N ALA A 48 2.02 11.80 -12.12
CA ALA A 48 2.83 12.76 -12.88
C ALA A 48 4.14 12.15 -13.41
N ASN A 49 4.71 11.18 -12.69
CA ASN A 49 5.94 10.47 -13.08
C ASN A 49 5.69 9.33 -14.08
N HIS A 50 4.55 9.33 -14.79
CA HIS A 50 4.10 8.25 -15.68
C HIS A 50 3.93 6.88 -14.99
N ILE A 51 3.95 6.82 -13.66
CA ILE A 51 3.67 5.61 -12.91
C ILE A 51 2.18 5.32 -13.02
N LYS A 52 1.85 4.20 -13.67
CA LYS A 52 0.49 3.71 -13.82
C LYS A 52 0.23 2.62 -12.80
N VAL A 53 -0.84 2.78 -12.03
CA VAL A 53 -1.23 1.84 -10.98
C VAL A 53 -2.67 1.39 -11.22
N SER A 54 -2.89 0.08 -11.22
CA SER A 54 -4.19 -0.55 -11.39
C SER A 54 -4.37 -1.72 -10.41
N PRO A 55 -5.56 -1.86 -9.81
CA PRO A 55 -5.95 -3.04 -9.06
C PRO A 55 -6.43 -4.20 -9.94
N ILE A 56 -6.51 -4.03 -11.28
CA ILE A 56 -6.96 -5.10 -12.17
C ILE A 56 -5.90 -6.21 -12.23
N PRO A 57 -6.29 -7.50 -12.13
CA PRO A 57 -5.38 -8.62 -12.31
C PRO A 57 -4.65 -8.64 -13.67
N PRO A 58 -3.33 -8.96 -13.70
CA PRO A 58 -2.46 -9.11 -12.54
C PRO A 58 -2.25 -7.76 -11.85
N ARG A 59 -2.59 -7.70 -10.55
CA ARG A 59 -2.51 -6.49 -9.72
C ARG A 59 -1.12 -5.90 -9.78
N ASN A 60 -0.98 -4.58 -9.87
CA ASN A 60 0.35 -3.99 -9.82
C ASN A 60 1.00 -4.20 -8.44
N CYS A 61 2.28 -4.57 -8.46
CA CYS A 61 3.14 -4.50 -7.29
C CYS A 61 3.89 -3.16 -7.34
N ILE A 62 3.95 -2.47 -6.23
CA ILE A 62 4.57 -1.14 -6.13
C ILE A 62 5.68 -1.15 -5.09
N VAL A 63 6.69 -0.33 -5.36
CA VAL A 63 7.74 0.04 -4.41
C VAL A 63 7.39 1.43 -3.91
N PHE A 64 7.34 1.62 -2.59
CA PHE A 64 7.01 2.91 -1.99
C PHE A 64 7.90 3.22 -0.80
N CYS A 65 8.05 4.51 -0.52
CA CYS A 65 8.81 5.01 0.62
C CYS A 65 7.88 5.27 1.80
N ASP A 66 8.19 4.71 2.96
CA ASP A 66 7.57 5.10 4.22
C ASP A 66 8.62 5.60 5.22
N GLY A 67 8.70 6.92 5.37
CA GLY A 67 9.81 7.56 6.08
C GLY A 67 11.11 7.38 5.31
N GLU A 68 12.08 6.69 5.89
CA GLU A 68 13.37 6.35 5.28
C GLU A 68 13.43 4.90 4.77
N HIS A 69 12.33 4.16 4.87
CA HIS A 69 12.29 2.73 4.56
C HIS A 69 11.59 2.46 3.23
N ILE A 70 12.21 1.62 2.42
CA ILE A 70 11.62 1.09 1.18
C ILE A 70 10.75 -0.11 1.54
N GLU A 71 9.47 -0.01 1.19
CA GLU A 71 8.48 -1.06 1.36
C GLU A 71 7.85 -1.47 0.03
N TYR A 72 7.13 -2.60 0.07
CA TYR A 72 6.54 -3.24 -1.10
C TYR A 72 5.07 -3.52 -0.84
N GLY A 73 4.24 -3.33 -1.85
CA GLY A 73 2.81 -3.51 -1.73
C GLY A 73 2.17 -4.04 -2.99
N LEU A 74 1.18 -4.93 -2.83
CA LEU A 74 0.32 -5.36 -3.93
C LEU A 74 -0.96 -4.52 -3.92
N VAL A 75 -1.23 -3.83 -5.02
CA VAL A 75 -2.36 -2.91 -5.16
C VAL A 75 -3.67 -3.68 -5.11
N GLN A 76 -4.54 -3.33 -4.17
CA GLN A 76 -5.87 -3.90 -4.05
C GLN A 76 -6.93 -2.98 -4.67
N GLU A 77 -6.89 -1.69 -4.33
CA GLU A 77 -7.88 -0.70 -4.74
C GLU A 77 -7.22 0.68 -4.86
N VAL A 78 -7.76 1.51 -5.74
CA VAL A 78 -7.40 2.92 -5.85
C VAL A 78 -8.66 3.72 -5.58
N LEU A 79 -8.63 4.64 -4.63
CA LEU A 79 -9.80 5.41 -4.21
C LEU A 79 -9.59 6.90 -4.45
N LEU A 80 -10.58 7.53 -5.08
CA LEU A 80 -10.72 8.96 -5.25
C LEU A 80 -11.78 9.48 -4.28
N PHE A 81 -11.47 10.50 -3.49
CA PHE A 81 -12.41 11.09 -2.56
C PHE A 81 -12.20 12.59 -2.47
N ASN A 82 -13.25 13.31 -2.05
CA ASN A 82 -13.15 14.75 -1.80
C ASN A 82 -12.71 14.97 -0.36
N ASP A 83 -11.64 15.73 -0.18
CA ASP A 83 -11.23 16.20 1.12
C ASP A 83 -12.16 17.32 1.61
N SER A 84 -11.98 17.65 2.87
CA SER A 84 -12.70 18.66 3.61
C SER A 84 -12.48 20.10 3.14
N LEU A 85 -11.45 20.32 2.33
CA LEU A 85 -11.12 21.62 1.73
C LEU A 85 -11.70 21.74 0.31
N GLY A 86 -12.48 20.75 -0.14
CA GLY A 86 -13.04 20.69 -1.50
C GLY A 86 -12.05 20.20 -2.55
N GLY A 87 -10.86 19.74 -2.15
CA GLY A 87 -9.85 19.17 -3.02
C GLY A 87 -10.08 17.67 -3.26
N THR A 88 -9.93 17.23 -4.51
CA THR A 88 -9.99 15.80 -4.82
C THR A 88 -8.65 15.13 -4.51
N ARG A 89 -8.67 14.06 -3.70
CA ARG A 89 -7.49 13.27 -3.32
C ARG A 89 -7.61 11.84 -3.76
N THR A 90 -6.45 11.23 -4.01
CA THR A 90 -6.33 9.80 -4.30
C THR A 90 -5.56 9.10 -3.19
N SER A 91 -6.05 7.94 -2.76
CA SER A 91 -5.33 7.01 -1.87
C SER A 91 -5.34 5.62 -2.46
N ILE A 92 -4.27 4.87 -2.26
CA ILE A 92 -4.11 3.52 -2.82
C ILE A 92 -4.09 2.52 -1.67
N LEU A 93 -5.01 1.56 -1.70
CA LEU A 93 -5.06 0.45 -0.76
C LEU A 93 -4.14 -0.67 -1.27
N ILE A 94 -3.24 -1.12 -0.41
CA ILE A 94 -2.31 -2.20 -0.71
C ILE A 94 -2.41 -3.32 0.32
N HIS A 95 -2.05 -4.53 -0.10
CA HIS A 95 -1.55 -5.56 0.78
C HIS A 95 -0.05 -5.38 0.97
N VAL A 96 0.41 -5.26 2.21
CA VAL A 96 1.84 -5.11 2.50
C VAL A 96 2.57 -6.40 2.17
N ILE A 97 3.73 -6.31 1.51
CA ILE A 97 4.60 -7.45 1.24
C ILE A 97 5.74 -7.43 2.26
N ILE A 98 5.86 -8.51 3.03
CA ILE A 98 6.91 -8.67 4.03
C ILE A 98 8.11 -9.35 3.37
N ASN A 99 9.26 -8.67 3.34
CA ASN A 99 10.52 -9.26 2.87
C ASN A 99 11.05 -10.27 3.90
N CYS A 100 10.96 -11.56 3.58
CA CYS A 100 11.38 -12.63 4.48
C CYS A 100 12.90 -12.84 4.50
N PHE A 101 13.60 -12.33 3.48
CA PHE A 101 15.03 -12.55 3.27
C PHE A 101 15.78 -11.22 3.08
N ALA A 102 15.39 -10.20 3.85
CA ALA A 102 16.11 -8.93 3.91
C ALA A 102 17.58 -9.15 4.30
N LYS A 103 18.46 -8.23 3.91
CA LYS A 103 19.90 -8.34 4.17
C LYS A 103 20.17 -8.54 5.67
N ASP A 104 20.60 -9.75 6.03
CA ASP A 104 20.96 -10.12 7.39
C ASP A 104 22.28 -10.91 7.37
N LEU A 105 23.27 -10.40 8.11
CA LEU A 105 24.59 -11.00 8.23
C LEU A 105 24.70 -11.99 9.40
N LYS A 106 23.69 -12.02 10.29
CA LYS A 106 23.69 -12.80 11.52
C LYS A 106 22.88 -14.11 11.40
N SER A 107 21.89 -14.17 10.51
CA SER A 107 21.08 -15.37 10.29
C SER A 107 21.92 -16.60 9.87
N PRO A 108 21.55 -17.82 10.31
CA PRO A 108 22.12 -19.07 9.79
C PRO A 108 22.01 -19.18 8.26
N ARG A 109 21.04 -18.49 7.65
CA ARG A 109 20.79 -18.45 6.21
C ARG A 109 21.44 -17.24 5.51
N LYS A 110 22.40 -16.55 6.15
CA LYS A 110 23.05 -15.33 5.63
C LYS A 110 23.50 -15.39 4.16
N LYS A 111 23.99 -16.56 3.68
CA LYS A 111 24.39 -16.74 2.27
C LYS A 111 23.21 -16.52 1.31
N PHE A 112 22.03 -17.03 1.65
CA PHE A 112 20.83 -16.88 0.83
C PHE A 112 20.28 -15.44 0.87
N HIS A 113 20.26 -14.81 2.06
CA HIS A 113 19.89 -13.40 2.19
C HIS A 113 20.84 -12.51 1.38
N PHE A 114 22.14 -12.79 1.44
CA PHE A 114 23.16 -12.08 0.65
C PHE A 114 22.96 -12.28 -0.85
N LEU A 115 22.62 -13.49 -1.31
CA LEU A 115 22.32 -13.76 -2.71
C LEU A 115 21.07 -12.96 -3.19
N CYS A 116 19.99 -12.97 -2.39
CA CYS A 116 18.79 -12.18 -2.70
C CYS A 116 19.13 -10.68 -2.84
N TYR A 117 19.93 -10.16 -1.91
CA TYR A 117 20.42 -8.78 -1.96
C TYR A 117 21.25 -8.49 -3.22
N MET A 118 22.22 -9.34 -3.55
CA MET A 118 23.08 -9.16 -4.73
C MET A 118 22.27 -9.21 -6.04
N MET A 119 21.28 -10.09 -6.11
CA MET A 119 20.40 -10.23 -7.27
C MET A 119 19.29 -9.16 -7.31
N LYS A 120 19.19 -8.29 -6.30
CA LYS A 120 18.10 -7.32 -6.13
C LYS A 120 16.71 -7.98 -6.19
N VAL A 121 16.59 -9.19 -5.65
CA VAL A 121 15.33 -9.92 -5.57
C VAL A 121 14.81 -9.85 -4.14
N VAL A 122 13.54 -9.52 -4.00
CA VAL A 122 12.81 -9.59 -2.74
C VAL A 122 11.98 -10.86 -2.77
N ILE A 123 12.28 -11.79 -1.87
CA ILE A 123 11.46 -12.98 -1.62
C ILE A 123 10.73 -12.74 -0.31
N GLY A 124 9.41 -12.78 -0.39
CA GLY A 124 8.55 -12.38 0.71
C GLY A 124 7.22 -13.07 0.69
N ARG A 125 6.33 -12.58 1.55
CA ARG A 125 4.93 -13.01 1.63
C ARG A 125 4.00 -11.82 1.53
N VAL A 126 2.90 -11.99 0.81
CA VAL A 126 1.80 -11.02 0.82
C VAL A 126 1.09 -11.13 2.17
N SER A 127 1.12 -10.06 2.95
CA SER A 127 0.50 -9.98 4.26
C SER A 127 -1.01 -9.83 4.16
N THR A 128 -1.71 -10.28 5.19
CA THR A 128 -3.13 -9.97 5.39
C THR A 128 -3.34 -8.51 5.81
N ILE A 129 -2.26 -7.84 6.26
CA ILE A 129 -2.27 -6.43 6.64
C ILE A 129 -2.49 -5.58 5.38
N LYS A 130 -3.55 -4.75 5.45
CA LYS A 130 -3.88 -3.77 4.43
C LYS A 130 -3.52 -2.39 4.91
N ARG A 131 -3.04 -1.55 3.99
CA ARG A 131 -2.62 -0.19 4.30
C ARG A 131 -3.00 0.75 3.17
N PHE A 132 -3.44 1.95 3.52
CA PHE A 132 -3.54 3.05 2.56
C PHE A 132 -2.22 3.80 2.48
N ILE A 133 -1.83 4.14 1.26
CA ILE A 133 -0.70 5.01 1.00
C ILE A 133 -1.10 6.18 0.11
N CYS A 134 -0.40 7.29 0.26
CA CYS A 134 -0.49 8.41 -0.66
C CYS A 134 0.27 8.04 -1.96
N PRO A 135 -0.30 8.28 -3.16
CA PRO A 135 0.39 8.01 -4.41
C PRO A 135 1.75 8.71 -4.55
N SER A 136 1.97 9.83 -3.86
CA SER A 136 3.25 10.54 -3.84
C SER A 136 4.39 9.75 -3.20
N LYS A 137 4.08 8.70 -2.42
CA LYS A 137 5.08 7.81 -1.82
C LYS A 137 5.56 6.73 -2.79
N ILE A 138 4.90 6.55 -3.94
CA ILE A 138 5.23 5.49 -4.89
C ILE A 138 6.48 5.89 -5.68
N ILE A 139 7.47 5.00 -5.66
CA ILE A 139 8.73 5.16 -6.37
C ILE A 139 8.65 4.51 -7.75
N SER A 140 8.17 3.27 -7.80
CA SER A 140 8.12 2.48 -9.04
C SER A 140 7.08 1.36 -8.97
N ASN A 141 6.78 0.77 -10.12
CA ASN A 141 6.15 -0.54 -10.21
C ASN A 141 7.24 -1.62 -10.19
N ALA A 142 6.99 -2.72 -9.50
CA ALA A 142 7.86 -3.90 -9.49
C ALA A 142 7.24 -5.03 -10.30
N ALA A 143 8.07 -5.76 -11.04
CA ALA A 143 7.68 -7.04 -11.61
C ALA A 143 7.69 -8.09 -10.50
N TYR A 144 6.71 -8.99 -10.50
CA TYR A 144 6.62 -10.03 -9.48
C TYR A 144 6.07 -11.35 -10.03
N GLN A 145 6.31 -12.40 -9.26
CA GLN A 145 5.77 -13.73 -9.47
C GLN A 145 5.25 -14.28 -8.15
N ASN A 146 4.04 -14.85 -8.19
CA ASN A 146 3.53 -15.63 -7.07
C ASN A 146 4.29 -16.95 -6.98
N LEU A 147 4.73 -17.30 -5.79
CA LEU A 147 5.45 -18.53 -5.52
C LEU A 147 4.48 -19.66 -5.15
N PRO A 148 4.74 -20.90 -5.58
CA PRO A 148 4.01 -22.06 -5.10
C PRO A 148 4.04 -22.16 -3.57
N PRO A 149 3.02 -22.79 -2.95
CA PRO A 149 3.03 -23.08 -1.52
C PRO A 149 4.31 -23.80 -1.08
N ASN A 150 4.78 -23.50 0.13
CA ASN A 150 6.00 -24.05 0.74
C ASN A 150 7.33 -23.68 0.05
N SER A 151 7.33 -22.77 -0.93
CA SER A 151 8.56 -22.26 -1.55
C SER A 151 9.40 -21.48 -0.53
N PHE A 152 10.70 -21.78 -0.44
CA PHE A 152 11.64 -21.13 0.48
C PHE A 152 11.21 -21.15 1.97
N GLY A 153 10.35 -22.09 2.36
CA GLY A 153 9.78 -22.16 3.72
C GLY A 153 8.65 -21.17 3.98
N ILE A 154 8.06 -20.58 2.93
CA ILE A 154 6.85 -19.75 3.01
C ILE A 154 5.65 -20.63 2.72
N CYS A 155 4.81 -20.89 3.72
CA CYS A 155 3.70 -21.85 3.59
C CYS A 155 2.70 -21.43 2.50
N THR A 156 2.28 -20.16 2.48
CA THR A 156 1.28 -19.61 1.55
C THR A 156 1.57 -18.15 1.20
N ASN A 157 0.98 -17.68 0.11
CA ASN A 157 1.09 -16.28 -0.37
C ASN A 157 2.52 -15.81 -0.59
N GLY A 158 3.41 -16.73 -0.97
CA GLY A 158 4.79 -16.40 -1.32
C GLY A 158 4.84 -15.55 -2.58
N ILE A 159 5.76 -14.60 -2.61
CA ILE A 159 5.97 -13.70 -3.74
C ILE A 159 7.47 -13.44 -3.92
N ALA A 160 7.92 -13.42 -5.16
CA ALA A 160 9.24 -12.92 -5.54
C ALA A 160 9.07 -11.68 -6.42
N LEU A 161 9.80 -10.61 -6.15
CA LEU A 161 9.73 -9.38 -6.93
C LEU A 161 11.12 -8.77 -7.16
N THR A 162 11.22 -7.96 -8.21
CA THR A 162 12.41 -7.16 -8.53
C THR A 162 12.00 -5.68 -8.49
N PRO A 163 12.54 -4.89 -7.53
CA PRO A 163 12.23 -3.48 -7.36
C PRO A 163 12.65 -2.58 -8.53
#